data_AF-H5Y1I6-F1
#
_entry.id   AF-H5Y1I6-F1
#
_cell.length_a   1.000
_cell.length_b   1.000
_cell.length_c   1.000
_cell.angle_alpha   90.00
_cell.angle_beta   90.00
_cell.angle_gamma   90.00
#
_symmetry.space_group_name_H-M   'P 1'
#
loop_
_entity.id
_entity.type
_entity.pdbx_description
1 polymer ?
#
loop_
_entity_poly.entity_id
_entity_poly.type
_entity_poly.pdbx_seq_one_letter_code
_entity_poly.pdbx_strand_id
1 'polypeptide(L)'
;MAKKQEAYKRTEKWWLGSVIFFYALYNLPGVPNYHDPKAALIHGALTIIPLWIVTYVGLVVVNKQRKLKNTTEAVGAKSDDNSAKNKEGAAC
;
A
#
# COMPACT_ATOMS: atom_id res chain seq x y z
N MET A 1 -17.84 8.24 -9.90
CA MET A 1 -16.67 8.31 -8.98
C MET A 1 -16.30 6.98 -8.29
N ALA A 2 -17.03 5.86 -8.48
CA ALA A 2 -16.83 4.62 -7.70
C ALA A 2 -15.60 3.73 -8.08
N LYS A 3 -15.00 3.89 -9.27
CA LYS A 3 -13.94 2.97 -9.74
C LYS A 3 -12.61 3.06 -8.97
N LYS A 4 -12.31 4.19 -8.32
CA LYS A 4 -10.99 4.41 -7.69
C LYS A 4 -10.79 3.62 -6.39
N GLN A 5 -11.86 3.35 -5.65
CA GLN A 5 -11.78 2.61 -4.38
C GLN A 5 -11.56 1.10 -4.58
N GLU A 6 -12.11 0.53 -5.65
CA GLU A 6 -11.92 -0.89 -6.01
C GLU A 6 -10.46 -1.20 -6.37
N ALA A 7 -9.81 -0.30 -7.12
CA ALA A 7 -8.40 -0.46 -7.51
C ALA A 7 -7.45 -0.44 -6.29
N TYR A 8 -7.75 0.38 -5.28
CA TYR A 8 -7.01 0.44 -4.02
C TYR A 8 -7.08 -0.88 -3.26
N LYS A 9 -8.29 -1.40 -3.03
CA LYS A 9 -8.48 -2.70 -2.34
C LYS A 9 -7.81 -3.84 -3.09
N ARG A 10 -7.81 -3.81 -4.43
CA ARG A 10 -7.16 -4.82 -5.26
C ARG A 10 -5.63 -4.76 -5.18
N THR A 11 -5.06 -3.56 -5.14
CA THR A 11 -3.61 -3.33 -4.99
C THR A 11 -3.14 -3.72 -3.60
N GLU A 12 -3.89 -3.35 -2.56
CA GLU A 12 -3.58 -3.71 -1.18
C GLU A 12 -3.68 -5.23 -0.97
N LYS A 13 -4.69 -5.89 -1.53
CA LYS A 13 -4.85 -7.34 -1.46
C LYS A 13 -3.73 -8.10 -2.18
N TRP A 14 -3.29 -7.60 -3.34
CA TRP A 14 -2.11 -8.15 -4.05
C TRP A 14 -0.83 -7.94 -3.26
N TRP A 15 -0.64 -6.73 -2.70
CA TRP A 15 0.52 -6.43 -1.87
C TRP A 15 0.58 -7.29 -0.60
N LEU A 16 -0.53 -7.39 0.14
CA LEU A 16 -0.64 -8.27 1.30
C LEU A 16 -0.38 -9.73 0.91
N GLY A 17 -0.94 -10.16 -0.23
CA GLY A 17 -0.72 -11.50 -0.77
C GLY A 17 0.76 -11.80 -1.03
N SER A 18 1.47 -10.87 -1.67
CA SER A 18 2.93 -11.00 -1.88
C SER A 18 3.70 -11.05 -0.56
N VAL A 19 3.38 -10.19 0.41
CA VAL A 19 4.04 -10.19 1.73
C VAL A 19 3.82 -11.51 2.45
N ILE A 20 2.59 -12.01 2.50
CA ILE A 20 2.25 -13.29 3.13
C ILE A 20 2.94 -14.45 2.41
N PHE A 21 2.97 -14.42 1.08
CA PHE A 21 3.64 -15.43 0.27
C PHE A 21 5.14 -15.50 0.57
N PHE A 22 5.86 -14.36 0.56
CA PHE A 22 7.28 -14.32 0.89
C PHE A 22 7.57 -14.69 2.35
N TYR A 23 6.69 -14.30 3.27
CA TYR A 23 6.79 -14.68 4.69
C TYR A 23 6.62 -16.20 4.89
N ALA A 24 5.63 -16.80 4.22
CA ALA A 24 5.42 -18.24 4.24
C ALA A 24 6.61 -18.99 3.59
N LEU A 25 7.15 -18.44 2.49
CA LEU A 25 8.33 -19.00 1.83
C LEU A 25 9.57 -18.99 2.74
N TYR A 26 9.76 -17.93 3.52
CA TYR A 26 10.83 -17.81 4.50
C TYR A 26 10.68 -18.80 5.67
N ASN A 27 9.46 -19.11 6.07
CA ASN A 27 9.16 -19.98 7.22
C ASN A 27 8.97 -21.47 6.83
N LEU A 28 9.25 -21.86 5.58
CA LEU A 28 9.07 -23.25 5.13
C LEU A 28 9.96 -24.21 5.95
N PRO A 29 9.37 -25.14 6.73
CA PRO A 29 10.16 -26.07 7.52
C PRO A 29 10.93 -27.02 6.59
N GLY A 30 12.25 -27.10 6.78
CA GLY A 30 13.13 -27.99 6.00
C GLY A 30 13.79 -27.35 4.78
N VAL A 31 13.52 -26.08 4.49
CA VAL A 31 14.26 -25.30 3.49
C VAL A 31 14.88 -24.09 4.20
N PRO A 32 16.21 -23.98 4.27
CA PRO A 32 17.25 -24.87 3.75
C PRO A 32 17.59 -26.02 4.70
N ASN A 33 18.30 -27.02 4.17
CA ASN A 33 18.79 -28.15 4.95
C ASN A 33 19.69 -27.61 6.09
N TYR A 34 19.28 -27.84 7.35
CA TYR A 34 19.88 -27.22 8.54
C TYR A 34 21.40 -27.47 8.68
N HIS A 35 21.93 -28.47 7.98
CA HIS A 35 23.35 -28.81 7.97
C HIS A 35 24.22 -27.92 7.07
N ASP A 36 23.65 -27.00 6.27
CA ASP A 36 24.43 -26.04 5.47
C ASP A 36 24.18 -24.57 5.93
N PRO A 37 25.11 -24.00 6.72
CA PRO A 37 24.98 -22.62 7.21
C PRO A 37 25.08 -21.57 6.10
N LYS A 38 25.72 -21.88 4.96
CA LYS A 38 25.79 -20.95 3.81
C LYS A 38 24.44 -20.89 3.10
N ALA A 39 23.80 -22.05 2.91
CA ALA A 39 22.46 -22.12 2.33
C ALA A 39 21.43 -21.41 3.21
N ALA A 40 21.52 -21.54 4.54
CA ALA A 40 20.69 -20.79 5.51
C ALA A 40 20.81 -19.28 5.37
N LEU A 41 22.03 -18.76 5.29
CA LEU A 41 22.29 -17.33 5.12
C LEU A 41 21.78 -16.82 3.76
N ILE A 42 22.01 -17.56 2.68
CA ILE A 42 21.56 -17.18 1.34
C ILE A 42 20.03 -17.21 1.27
N HIS A 43 19.39 -18.24 1.82
CA HIS A 43 17.93 -18.35 1.84
C HIS A 43 17.29 -17.23 2.66
N GLY A 44 17.83 -16.94 3.85
CA GLY A 44 17.37 -15.84 4.69
C GLY A 44 17.55 -14.48 4.00
N ALA A 45 18.72 -14.22 3.41
CA ALA A 45 18.96 -12.96 2.69
C ALA A 45 18.03 -12.81 1.46
N LEU A 46 17.86 -13.88 0.67
CA LEU A 46 17.07 -13.85 -0.56
C LEU A 46 15.57 -13.70 -0.28
N THR A 47 15.08 -14.07 0.90
CA THR A 47 13.66 -13.94 1.27
C THR A 47 13.37 -12.69 2.11
N ILE A 48 14.24 -12.36 3.06
CA ILE A 48 14.07 -11.19 3.95
C ILE A 48 14.25 -9.89 3.17
N ILE A 49 15.28 -9.77 2.32
CA ILE A 49 15.56 -8.53 1.59
C ILE A 49 14.38 -8.11 0.69
N PRO A 50 13.83 -8.98 -0.18
CA PRO A 50 12.67 -8.60 -0.98
C PRO A 50 11.41 -8.41 -0.13
N LEU A 51 11.22 -9.19 0.95
CA LEU A 51 10.12 -8.96 1.88
C LEU A 51 10.17 -7.53 2.44
N TRP A 52 11.36 -7.08 2.85
CA TRP A 52 11.60 -5.75 3.41
C TRP A 52 11.35 -4.64 2.41
N ILE A 53 11.85 -4.80 1.18
CA ILE A 53 11.63 -3.84 0.08
C ILE A 53 10.13 -3.73 -0.22
N VAL A 54 9.43 -4.87 -0.37
CA VAL A 54 7.99 -4.90 -0.62
C VAL A 54 7.23 -4.24 0.54
N THR A 55 7.63 -4.48 1.80
CA THR A 55 6.95 -3.85 2.94
C THR A 55 7.10 -2.33 2.93
N TYR A 56 8.32 -1.83 2.72
CA TYR A 56 8.58 -0.40 2.66
C TYR A 56 7.86 0.28 1.49
N VAL A 57 7.92 -0.31 0.30
CA VAL A 57 7.24 0.24 -0.88
C VAL A 57 5.73 0.26 -0.67
N GLY A 58 5.14 -0.81 -0.13
CA GLY A 58 3.72 -0.84 0.20
C GLY A 58 3.32 0.20 1.21
N LEU A 59 4.11 0.40 2.27
CA LEU A 59 3.85 1.43 3.27
C LEU A 59 3.87 2.84 2.66
N VAL A 60 4.84 3.13 1.80
CA VAL A 60 4.92 4.44 1.10
C VAL A 60 3.75 4.63 0.14
N VAL A 61 3.41 3.61 -0.66
CA VAL A 61 2.32 3.67 -1.63
C VAL A 61 0.97 3.85 -0.92
N VAL A 62 0.71 3.08 0.13
CA VAL A 62 -0.53 3.19 0.93
C VAL A 62 -0.61 4.55 1.61
N ASN A 63 0.47 5.02 2.25
CA ASN A 63 0.47 6.34 2.90
C ASN A 63 0.27 7.48 1.92
N LYS A 64 0.89 7.42 0.73
CA LYS A 64 0.68 8.41 -0.32
C LYS A 64 -0.78 8.41 -0.78
N GLN A 65 -1.37 7.23 -1.00
CA GLN A 65 -2.78 7.11 -1.39
C GLN A 65 -3.75 7.62 -0.30
N ARG A 66 -3.49 7.35 0.99
CA ARG A 66 -4.27 7.90 2.10
C ARG A 66 -4.16 9.43 2.19
N LYS A 67 -2.97 9.98 1.98
CA LYS A 67 -2.74 11.43 1.95
C LYS A 67 -3.49 12.10 0.80
N LEU A 68 -3.51 11.49 -0.39
CA LEU A 68 -4.31 11.98 -1.52
C LEU A 68 -5.81 11.96 -1.24
N LYS A 69 -6.31 11.00 -0.45
CA LYS A 69 -7.73 10.96 -0.05
C LYS A 69 -8.11 12.16 0.81
N ASN A 70 -7.30 12.47 1.83
CA ASN A 70 -7.52 13.65 2.68
C ASN A 70 -7.48 14.96 1.88
N THR A 71 -6.58 15.06 0.91
CA THR A 71 -6.52 16.23 0.02
C THR A 71 -7.73 16.31 -0.92
N THR A 72 -8.20 15.17 -1.45
CA THR A 72 -9.36 15.15 -2.36
C THR A 72 -10.65 15.53 -1.64
N GLU A 73 -10.83 15.05 -0.40
CA GLU A 73 -11.99 15.42 0.43
C GLU A 73 -11.94 16.88 0.86
N ALA A 74 -10.76 17.40 1.22
CA ALA A 74 -10.58 18.82 1.53
C ALA A 74 -10.76 19.75 0.32
N VAL A 75 -10.35 19.33 -0.88
CA VAL A 75 -10.57 20.07 -2.13
C VAL A 75 -12.03 20.03 -2.55
N GLY A 76 -12.71 18.88 -2.40
CA GLY A 76 -14.15 18.76 -2.64
C GLY A 76 -14.95 19.69 -1.74
N ALA A 77 -14.73 19.62 -0.43
CA ALA A 77 -15.42 20.47 0.55
C ALA A 77 -15.18 21.98 0.30
N LYS A 78 -13.96 22.38 -0.11
CA LYS A 78 -13.67 23.77 -0.48
C LYS A 78 -14.32 24.20 -1.79
N SER A 79 -14.50 23.29 -2.74
CA SER A 79 -15.11 23.59 -4.04
C SER A 79 -16.62 23.81 -3.88
N ASP A 80 -17.25 23.04 -3.00
CA ASP A 80 -18.67 23.13 -2.70
C ASP A 80 -19.00 24.43 -1.92
N ASP A 81 -18.15 24.83 -0.96
CA ASP A 81 -18.27 26.10 -0.23
C ASP A 81 -18.09 27.33 -1.13
N ASN A 82 -17.06 27.35 -2.00
CA ASN A 82 -16.84 28.46 -2.93
C ASN A 82 -17.97 28.57 -3.98
N SER A 83 -18.56 27.44 -4.39
CA SER A 83 -19.71 27.43 -5.30
C SER A 83 -20.98 27.97 -4.64
N ALA A 84 -21.19 27.69 -3.35
CA ALA A 84 -22.31 28.23 -2.57
C ALA A 84 -22.20 29.75 -2.41
N LYS A 85 -21.03 30.26 -2.00
CA LYS A 85 -20.82 31.71 -1.83
C LYS A 85 -20.93 32.50 -3.13
N ASN A 86 -20.50 31.94 -4.25
CA ASN A 86 -20.63 32.59 -5.56
C ASN A 86 -22.09 32.76 -5.99
N LYS A 87 -22.98 31.83 -5.61
CA LYS A 87 -24.41 31.93 -5.90
C LYS A 87 -25.12 32.97 -5.02
N GLU A 88 -24.68 33.14 -3.78
CA GLU A 88 -25.21 34.16 -2.87
C GLU A 88 -24.78 35.58 -3.30
N GLY A 89 -23.55 35.75 -3.78
CA GLY A 89 -23.06 37.03 -4.30
C GLY A 89 -23.63 37.45 -5.66
N ALA A 90 -24.15 36.50 -6.45
CA ALA A 90 -24.80 36.78 -7.73
C ALA A 90 -26.31 37.07 -7.61
N ALA A 91 -26.88 36.92 -6.40
CA ALA A 91 -28.29 37.17 -6.12
C ALA A 91 -28.57 38.58 -5.55
N CYS A 92 -27.55 39.45 -5.47
CA CYS A 92 -27.69 40.87 -5.13
C CYS A 92 -27.72 41.76 -6.37
#